data_AF-A0A0Q6U7Z7-F1
#
_entry.id   AF-A0A0Q6U7Z7-F1
#
_cell.length_a   1.000
_cell.length_b   1.000
_cell.length_c   1.000
_cell.angle_alpha   90.00
_cell.angle_beta   90.00
_cell.angle_gamma   90.00
#
_symmetry.space_group_name_H-M   'P 1'
#
loop_
_entity.id
_entity.type
_entity.pdbx_description
1 polymer ?
#
loop_
_entity_poly.entity_id
_entity_poly.type
_entity_poly.pdbx_seq_one_letter_code
_entity_poly.pdbx_strand_id
1 'polypeptide(L)'
;MSHWRRRGAKGAALAVSIGAHVAALVVLLAAHVTPPTPEPPSIMVSLVDPPPPPPPPPPPPPPPAPHDAPKSPVKAPKQPPSPEKPKAAPKAAPRSPLRVSKRPPPKDVTPLPASRNPGPSLVMGLGESELMGAATAGSGSGGGGGGEGCDMVRLLQEGLRKNPRARASLMRAHGETVGAGRAPLVWSGDWARVTGEEGDGLAGLREMIMMEVAFAPAACRAEPMRGLVLISLNDGPRSARFALGGGRWKWSDLLFAKGARRGG
;
A
#
# COMPACT_ATOMS: atom_id res chain seq x y z
N MET A 1 75.64 4.86 5.57
CA MET A 1 74.76 6.07 5.59
C MET A 1 73.27 5.76 5.41
N SER A 2 72.77 4.55 5.71
CA SER A 2 71.38 4.13 5.45
C SER A 2 70.43 4.21 6.66
N HIS A 3 70.95 4.45 7.87
CA HIS A 3 70.15 4.46 9.11
C HIS A 3 69.51 5.83 9.45
N TRP A 4 69.97 6.93 8.82
CA TRP A 4 69.44 8.27 9.07
C TRP A 4 68.12 8.54 8.32
N ARG A 5 67.98 8.05 7.08
CA ARG A 5 66.74 8.17 6.29
C ARG A 5 65.52 7.46 6.92
N ARG A 6 65.74 6.37 7.68
CA ARG A 6 64.65 5.59 8.29
C ARG A 6 64.05 6.24 9.54
N ARG A 7 64.76 7.15 10.23
CA ARG A 7 64.22 7.86 11.40
C ARG A 7 63.31 9.02 10.99
N GLY A 8 63.66 9.75 9.92
CA GLY A 8 62.81 10.82 9.37
C GLY A 8 61.47 10.32 8.83
N ALA A 9 61.47 9.14 8.17
CA ALA A 9 60.25 8.55 7.62
C ALA A 9 59.23 8.11 8.69
N LYS A 10 59.69 7.65 9.86
CA LYS A 10 58.82 7.26 10.98
C LYS A 10 58.16 8.48 11.64
N GLY A 11 58.88 9.60 11.74
CA GLY A 11 58.31 10.86 12.26
C GLY A 11 57.24 11.45 11.34
N ALA A 12 57.45 11.37 10.01
CA ALA A 12 56.46 11.82 9.04
C ALA A 12 55.17 10.98 9.08
N ALA A 13 55.28 9.66 9.17
CA ALA A 13 54.12 8.77 9.26
C ALA A 13 53.29 9.02 10.53
N LEU A 14 53.95 9.26 11.67
CA LEU A 14 53.27 9.59 12.92
C LEU A 14 52.51 10.93 12.83
N ALA A 15 53.14 11.95 12.23
CA ALA A 15 52.50 13.26 12.04
C ALA A 15 51.26 13.18 11.12
N VAL A 16 51.33 12.40 10.04
CA VAL A 16 50.20 12.17 9.14
C VAL A 16 49.06 11.44 9.85
N SER A 17 49.37 10.42 10.64
CA SER A 17 48.36 9.68 11.41
C SER A 17 47.66 10.57 12.42
N ILE A 18 48.41 11.37 13.18
CA ILE A 18 47.84 12.31 14.15
C ILE A 18 46.97 13.35 13.42
N GLY A 19 47.44 13.90 12.30
CA GLY A 19 46.67 14.84 11.49
C GLY A 19 45.36 14.26 10.98
N ALA A 20 45.36 13.00 10.52
CA ALA A 20 44.15 12.31 10.08
C ALA A 20 43.14 12.11 11.21
N HIS A 21 43.60 11.75 12.43
CA HIS A 21 42.71 11.57 13.58
C HIS A 21 42.13 12.90 14.07
N VAL A 22 42.93 13.97 14.07
CA VAL A 22 42.45 15.32 14.43
C VAL A 22 41.42 15.79 13.41
N ALA A 23 41.65 15.59 12.11
CA ALA A 23 40.69 15.93 11.06
C ALA A 23 39.37 15.15 11.21
N ALA A 24 39.44 13.85 11.50
CA ALA A 24 38.27 13.02 11.75
C ALA A 24 37.47 13.49 12.99
N LEU A 25 38.16 13.85 14.07
CA LEU A 25 37.55 14.42 15.28
C LEU A 25 36.84 15.75 14.99
N VAL A 26 37.43 16.63 14.18
CA VAL A 26 36.82 17.91 13.79
C VAL A 26 35.56 17.69 12.96
N VAL A 27 35.57 16.74 12.01
CA VAL A 27 34.38 16.41 11.21
C VAL A 27 33.25 15.86 12.08
N LEU A 28 33.56 14.98 13.03
CA LEU A 28 32.57 14.44 13.98
C LEU A 28 31.95 15.55 14.83
N LEU A 29 32.77 16.43 15.39
CA LEU A 29 32.30 17.55 16.21
C LEU A 29 31.45 18.55 15.40
N ALA A 30 31.80 18.81 14.14
CA ALA A 30 31.03 19.70 13.26
C ALA A 30 29.68 19.09 12.84
N ALA A 31 29.59 17.77 12.66
CA ALA A 31 28.36 17.10 12.26
C ALA A 31 27.26 17.11 13.35
N HIS A 32 27.61 17.32 14.62
CA HIS A 32 26.65 17.37 15.72
C HIS A 32 25.91 18.72 15.86
N VAL A 33 26.25 19.74 15.08
CA VAL A 33 25.63 21.09 15.17
C VAL A 33 24.63 21.30 14.03
N THR A 34 23.68 20.37 13.87
CA THR A 34 22.48 20.66 13.06
C THR A 34 21.35 21.01 14.02
N PRO A 35 20.89 22.28 14.08
CA PRO A 35 19.75 22.63 14.92
C PRO A 35 18.50 21.85 14.46
N PRO A 36 17.62 21.42 15.38
CA PRO A 36 16.40 20.74 15.00
C PRO A 36 15.56 21.63 14.08
N THR A 37 15.00 21.04 13.03
CA THR A 37 14.10 21.72 12.10
C THR A 37 12.91 22.31 12.87
N PRO A 38 12.50 23.57 12.62
CA PRO A 38 11.33 24.16 13.28
C PRO A 38 10.10 23.29 13.04
N GLU A 39 9.41 22.93 14.12
CA GLU A 39 8.16 22.17 14.04
C GLU A 39 7.09 23.03 13.35
N PRO A 40 6.39 22.51 12.33
CA PRO A 40 5.36 23.30 11.66
C PRO A 40 4.20 23.61 12.63
N PRO A 41 3.60 24.82 12.55
CA PRO A 41 2.50 25.19 13.41
C PRO A 41 1.32 24.24 13.23
N SER A 42 0.65 23.91 14.34
CA SER A 42 -0.52 23.03 14.34
C SER A 42 -1.66 23.64 13.50
N ILE A 43 -2.08 22.92 12.47
CA ILE A 43 -3.21 23.30 11.60
C ILE A 43 -4.49 22.96 12.36
N MET A 44 -5.18 23.98 12.89
CA MET A 44 -6.50 23.82 13.47
C MET A 44 -7.55 23.67 12.36
N VAL A 45 -8.17 22.50 12.26
CA VAL A 45 -9.27 22.23 11.34
C VAL A 45 -10.58 22.46 12.09
N SER A 46 -11.34 23.48 11.68
CA SER A 46 -12.71 23.71 12.15
C SER A 46 -13.68 23.03 11.18
N LEU A 47 -14.52 22.13 11.69
CA LEU A 47 -15.61 21.55 10.91
C LEU A 47 -16.74 22.59 10.82
N VAL A 48 -16.95 23.14 9.63
CA VAL A 48 -18.12 23.97 9.32
C VAL A 48 -19.25 23.04 8.92
N ASP A 49 -20.38 23.11 9.62
CA ASP A 49 -21.59 22.38 9.24
C ASP A 49 -22.09 22.88 7.89
N PRO A 50 -22.43 21.97 6.95
CA PRO A 50 -22.95 22.37 5.65
C PRO A 50 -24.31 23.06 5.80
N PRO A 51 -24.62 24.05 4.93
CA PRO A 51 -25.91 24.72 4.96
C PRO A 51 -27.05 23.72 4.75
N PRO A 52 -28.22 23.94 5.38
CA PRO A 52 -29.36 23.05 5.24
C PRO A 52 -29.79 22.94 3.78
N PRO A 53 -30.26 21.76 3.35
CA PRO A 53 -30.69 21.55 1.97
C PRO A 53 -31.87 22.47 1.62
N PRO A 54 -31.96 22.94 0.37
CA PRO A 54 -33.06 23.78 -0.07
C PRO A 54 -34.39 23.04 0.06
N PRO A 55 -35.49 23.76 0.34
CA PRO A 55 -36.81 23.16 0.45
C PRO A 55 -37.20 22.47 -0.87
N PRO A 56 -37.96 21.36 -0.80
CA PRO A 56 -38.41 20.65 -1.99
C PRO A 56 -39.28 21.55 -2.88
N PRO A 57 -39.20 21.40 -4.21
CA PRO A 57 -40.02 22.18 -5.12
C PRO A 57 -41.52 21.91 -4.89
N PRO A 58 -42.38 22.92 -5.10
CA PRO A 58 -43.82 22.74 -4.94
C PRO A 58 -44.36 21.68 -5.93
N PRO A 59 -45.40 20.93 -5.54
CA PRO A 59 -45.99 19.92 -6.40
C PRO A 59 -46.53 20.56 -7.69
N PRO A 60 -46.47 19.85 -8.83
CA PRO A 60 -46.99 20.36 -10.09
C PRO A 60 -48.52 20.57 -10.01
N PRO A 61 -49.05 21.57 -10.73
CA PRO A 61 -50.48 21.83 -10.74
C PRO A 61 -51.26 20.63 -11.32
N PRO A 62 -52.47 20.36 -10.81
CA PRO A 62 -53.31 19.28 -11.33
C PRO A 62 -53.65 19.52 -12.82
N PRO A 63 -53.78 18.44 -13.60
CA PRO A 63 -54.11 18.55 -15.02
C PRO A 63 -55.50 19.18 -15.21
N PRO A 64 -55.69 19.98 -16.29
CA PRO A 64 -56.99 20.58 -16.57
C PRO A 64 -58.04 19.50 -16.87
N ALA A 65 -59.28 19.78 -16.45
CA ALA A 65 -60.41 18.89 -16.67
C ALA A 65 -60.66 18.67 -18.19
N PRO A 66 -61.11 17.47 -18.61
CA PRO A 66 -61.42 17.21 -20.01
C PRO A 66 -62.56 18.10 -20.49
N HIS A 67 -62.34 18.83 -21.59
CA HIS A 67 -63.42 19.48 -22.33
C HIS A 67 -64.27 18.43 -23.06
N ASP A 68 -65.59 18.52 -22.91
CA ASP A 68 -66.57 17.80 -23.69
C ASP A 68 -66.45 18.17 -25.19
N ALA A 69 -66.25 17.16 -26.03
CA ALA A 69 -66.37 17.28 -27.48
C ALA A 69 -67.73 16.72 -27.95
N PRO A 70 -68.34 17.30 -29.02
CA PRO A 70 -69.70 16.95 -29.43
C PRO A 70 -69.79 15.59 -30.13
N LYS A 71 -70.97 14.96 -30.00
CA LYS A 71 -71.32 13.64 -30.55
C LYS A 71 -71.57 13.67 -32.07
N SER A 72 -71.34 12.48 -32.66
CA SER A 72 -72.11 11.82 -33.76
C SER A 72 -71.57 11.91 -35.20
N PRO A 73 -71.92 10.95 -36.08
CA PRO A 73 -71.65 9.49 -35.99
C PRO A 73 -71.17 8.90 -37.34
N VAL A 74 -70.98 7.56 -37.41
CA VAL A 74 -71.39 6.64 -38.52
C VAL A 74 -70.34 5.57 -38.92
N LYS A 75 -70.79 4.32 -38.71
CA LYS A 75 -70.49 3.00 -39.34
C LYS A 75 -69.09 2.37 -39.30
N ALA A 76 -69.06 1.17 -38.70
CA ALA A 76 -68.07 0.11 -38.92
C ALA A 76 -68.65 -0.97 -39.86
N PRO A 77 -67.79 -1.63 -40.66
CA PRO A 77 -67.65 -3.08 -40.47
C PRO A 77 -66.22 -3.66 -40.63
N LYS A 78 -65.96 -4.71 -39.83
CA LYS A 78 -65.06 -5.89 -40.01
C LYS A 78 -63.51 -5.74 -39.86
N GLN A 79 -63.03 -6.37 -38.78
CA GLN A 79 -61.74 -7.04 -38.38
C GLN A 79 -60.85 -7.61 -39.53
N PRO A 80 -59.56 -8.07 -39.38
CA PRO A 80 -58.53 -8.21 -38.28
C PRO A 80 -57.14 -7.56 -38.66
N PRO A 81 -55.96 -7.80 -38.01
CA PRO A 81 -55.61 -8.60 -36.83
C PRO A 81 -55.03 -7.79 -35.66
N SER A 82 -54.94 -8.43 -34.49
CA SER A 82 -54.41 -7.87 -33.25
C SER A 82 -52.88 -7.93 -33.24
N PRO A 83 -52.15 -6.81 -33.03
CA PRO A 83 -50.75 -6.84 -32.62
C PRO A 83 -50.66 -7.06 -31.10
N GLU A 84 -49.78 -7.98 -30.72
CA GLU A 84 -49.42 -8.32 -29.33
C GLU A 84 -49.20 -7.10 -28.44
N LYS A 85 -49.77 -7.13 -27.23
CA LYS A 85 -49.44 -6.23 -26.12
C LYS A 85 -47.94 -6.37 -25.78
N PRO A 86 -47.16 -5.28 -25.75
CA PRO A 86 -45.90 -5.28 -25.01
C PRO A 86 -46.21 -5.51 -23.53
N LYS A 87 -45.70 -6.61 -22.96
CA LYS A 87 -45.75 -6.88 -21.52
C LYS A 87 -45.00 -5.76 -20.81
N ALA A 88 -45.71 -5.03 -19.95
CA ALA A 88 -45.11 -4.05 -19.06
C ALA A 88 -44.06 -4.74 -18.17
N ALA A 89 -42.83 -4.25 -18.19
CA ALA A 89 -41.82 -4.60 -17.22
C ALA A 89 -42.33 -4.21 -15.81
N PRO A 90 -42.26 -5.09 -14.80
CA PRO A 90 -42.65 -4.72 -13.45
C PRO A 90 -41.70 -3.62 -12.95
N LYS A 91 -42.26 -2.45 -12.59
CA LYS A 91 -41.55 -1.40 -11.87
C LYS A 91 -40.94 -2.02 -10.61
N ALA A 92 -39.61 -1.95 -10.50
CA ALA A 92 -38.91 -2.34 -9.29
C ALA A 92 -39.48 -1.56 -8.10
N ALA A 93 -40.04 -2.28 -7.13
CA ALA A 93 -40.46 -1.70 -5.86
C ALA A 93 -39.25 -1.04 -5.18
N PRO A 94 -39.42 0.10 -4.48
CA PRO A 94 -38.35 0.67 -3.68
C PRO A 94 -37.92 -0.36 -2.65
N ARG A 95 -36.63 -0.73 -2.67
CA ARG A 95 -36.05 -1.64 -1.67
C ARG A 95 -36.16 -0.97 -0.31
N SER A 96 -37.10 -1.44 0.50
CA SER A 96 -37.17 -1.09 1.92
C SER A 96 -35.80 -1.33 2.56
N PRO A 97 -35.27 -0.40 3.39
CA PRO A 97 -34.08 -0.72 4.16
C PRO A 97 -34.42 -1.93 5.03
N LEU A 98 -33.62 -3.00 4.91
CA LEU A 98 -33.74 -4.17 5.77
C LEU A 98 -33.72 -3.70 7.23
N ARG A 99 -34.90 -3.62 7.85
CA ARG A 99 -35.00 -3.49 9.30
C ARG A 99 -34.42 -4.78 9.84
N VAL A 100 -33.18 -4.69 10.32
CA VAL A 100 -32.60 -5.74 11.16
C VAL A 100 -33.53 -5.85 12.35
N SER A 101 -34.39 -6.87 12.35
CA SER A 101 -35.13 -7.26 13.53
C SER A 101 -34.08 -7.64 14.57
N LYS A 102 -33.89 -6.79 15.59
CA LYS A 102 -33.21 -7.14 16.84
C LYS A 102 -34.05 -8.20 17.55
N ARG A 103 -34.10 -9.41 17.01
CA ARG A 103 -34.43 -10.57 17.82
C ARG A 103 -33.23 -10.77 18.74
N PRO A 104 -33.43 -10.80 20.07
CA PRO A 104 -32.35 -11.21 20.96
C PRO A 104 -31.88 -12.61 20.51
N PRO A 105 -30.57 -12.87 20.55
CA PRO A 105 -30.04 -14.17 20.17
C PRO A 105 -30.76 -15.27 20.97
N PRO A 106 -31.04 -16.44 20.37
CA PRO A 106 -31.66 -17.53 21.09
C PRO A 106 -30.81 -17.85 22.32
N LYS A 107 -31.44 -17.92 23.50
CA LYS A 107 -30.75 -18.10 24.80
C LYS A 107 -30.02 -19.44 24.90
N ASP A 108 -30.29 -20.36 23.96
CA ASP A 108 -29.81 -21.74 23.99
C ASP A 108 -28.72 -22.03 22.92
N VAL A 109 -28.09 -21.00 22.36
CA VAL A 109 -26.91 -21.19 21.51
C VAL A 109 -25.67 -21.17 22.40
N THR A 110 -25.06 -22.32 22.65
CA THR A 110 -23.70 -22.38 23.18
C THR A 110 -22.80 -21.62 22.21
N PRO A 111 -22.18 -20.49 22.62
CA PRO A 111 -21.29 -19.77 21.74
C PRO A 111 -20.15 -20.71 21.36
N LEU A 112 -19.97 -20.93 20.05
CA LEU A 112 -18.73 -21.55 19.59
C LEU A 112 -17.59 -20.66 20.08
N PRO A 113 -16.64 -21.18 20.87
CA PRO A 113 -15.50 -20.38 21.28
C PRO A 113 -14.79 -19.96 20.00
N ALA A 114 -14.74 -18.64 19.74
CA ALA A 114 -13.82 -18.13 18.75
C ALA A 114 -12.43 -18.59 19.20
N SER A 115 -11.81 -19.49 18.45
CA SER A 115 -10.42 -19.84 18.69
C SER A 115 -9.66 -18.53 18.74
N ARG A 116 -8.85 -18.30 19.79
CA ARG A 116 -7.88 -17.22 19.75
C ARG A 116 -7.12 -17.42 18.46
N ASN A 117 -7.21 -16.44 17.56
CA ASN A 117 -6.33 -16.43 16.41
C ASN A 117 -4.92 -16.51 17.01
N PRO A 118 -4.14 -17.57 16.76
CA PRO A 118 -2.78 -17.61 17.24
C PRO A 118 -2.13 -16.31 16.78
N GLY A 119 -1.45 -15.63 17.70
CA GLY A 119 -0.77 -14.37 17.36
C GLY A 119 0.07 -14.56 16.09
N PRO A 120 0.22 -13.51 15.28
CA PRO A 120 0.89 -13.61 14.00
C PRO A 120 2.26 -14.31 14.15
N SER A 121 2.54 -15.27 13.26
CA SER A 121 3.87 -15.88 13.24
C SER A 121 4.92 -14.81 12.93
N LEU A 122 6.04 -14.86 13.65
CA LEU A 122 7.15 -13.96 13.40
C LEU A 122 7.69 -14.17 11.98
N VAL A 123 7.99 -13.07 11.31
CA VAL A 123 8.68 -13.07 10.01
C VAL A 123 10.15 -12.76 10.27
N MET A 124 11.03 -13.21 9.37
CA MET A 124 12.44 -12.84 9.44
C MET A 124 12.58 -11.32 9.34
N GLY A 125 12.99 -10.68 10.43
CA GLY A 125 13.33 -9.27 10.45
C GLY A 125 14.82 -9.09 10.18
N LEU A 126 15.18 -8.20 9.25
CA LEU A 126 16.56 -7.89 8.90
C LEU A 126 17.05 -6.65 9.65
N GLY A 127 18.23 -6.74 10.25
CA GLY A 127 18.93 -5.60 10.86
C GLY A 127 19.73 -4.77 9.84
N GLU A 128 20.31 -3.65 10.28
CA GLU A 128 21.05 -2.75 9.38
C GLU A 128 22.21 -3.44 8.66
N SER A 129 22.97 -4.31 9.36
CA SER A 129 24.09 -5.02 8.76
C SER A 129 23.67 -6.00 7.67
N GLU A 130 22.49 -6.61 7.79
CA GLU A 130 21.93 -7.53 6.79
C GLU A 130 21.36 -6.77 5.59
N LEU A 131 20.98 -5.50 5.78
CA LEU A 131 20.51 -4.60 4.74
C LEU A 131 21.64 -3.81 4.07
N MET A 132 22.88 -3.92 4.56
CA MET A 132 24.03 -3.29 3.91
C MET A 132 24.20 -3.86 2.49
N GLY A 133 24.13 -2.97 1.49
CA GLY A 133 24.18 -3.36 0.08
C GLY A 133 22.83 -3.75 -0.53
N ALA A 134 21.72 -3.63 0.22
CA ALA A 134 20.39 -3.71 -0.38
C ALA A 134 20.19 -2.56 -1.38
N ALA A 135 19.64 -2.87 -2.54
CA ALA A 135 19.27 -1.86 -3.52
C ALA A 135 18.12 -0.99 -2.96
N THR A 136 18.23 0.32 -3.14
CA THR A 136 17.22 1.31 -2.76
C THR A 136 16.88 2.20 -3.94
N ALA A 137 15.75 2.91 -3.88
CA ALA A 137 15.33 3.82 -4.94
C ALA A 137 16.44 4.85 -5.25
N GLY A 138 16.76 5.03 -6.54
CA GLY A 138 17.80 5.97 -6.97
C GLY A 138 19.26 5.54 -6.72
N SER A 139 19.50 4.34 -6.17
CA SER A 139 20.85 3.79 -6.06
C SER A 139 21.35 3.31 -7.43
N GLY A 140 21.91 4.22 -8.21
CA GLY A 140 22.51 3.91 -9.51
C GLY A 140 23.61 2.84 -9.40
N SER A 141 23.49 1.78 -10.22
CA SER A 141 24.50 0.74 -10.54
C SER A 141 25.17 -0.08 -9.41
N GLY A 142 25.01 0.26 -8.13
CA GLY A 142 25.71 -0.40 -7.02
C GLY A 142 25.05 -1.68 -6.48
N GLY A 143 23.84 -2.01 -6.93
CA GLY A 143 23.07 -3.17 -6.47
C GLY A 143 22.26 -3.77 -7.62
N GLY A 144 22.98 -4.38 -8.57
CA GLY A 144 22.49 -5.19 -9.70
C GLY A 144 21.00 -5.13 -10.07
N GLY A 145 20.67 -4.28 -11.05
CA GLY A 145 19.37 -4.25 -11.74
C GLY A 145 18.70 -2.88 -11.63
N GLY A 146 19.30 -1.89 -12.30
CA GLY A 146 18.69 -0.58 -12.48
C GLY A 146 19.26 0.03 -13.74
N GLY A 147 18.88 -0.50 -14.90
CA GLY A 147 19.12 0.18 -16.16
C GLY A 147 18.45 1.56 -16.13
N GLU A 148 19.06 2.57 -16.74
CA GLU A 148 18.61 3.99 -16.71
C GLU A 148 17.13 4.22 -17.11
N GLY A 149 16.42 3.20 -17.62
CA GLY A 149 15.00 3.24 -17.96
C GLY A 149 14.01 2.50 -17.04
N CYS A 150 14.45 1.69 -16.06
CA CYS A 150 13.56 0.82 -15.26
C CYS A 150 13.90 0.81 -13.75
N ASP A 151 13.86 1.97 -13.10
CA ASP A 151 13.96 2.03 -11.62
C ASP A 151 12.68 1.52 -10.95
N MET A 152 12.48 0.21 -10.98
CA MET A 152 11.33 -0.48 -10.38
C MET A 152 11.29 -0.32 -8.86
N VAL A 153 12.45 -0.15 -8.22
CA VAL A 153 12.51 0.11 -6.78
C VAL A 153 11.83 1.44 -6.47
N ARG A 154 12.14 2.49 -7.24
CA ARG A 154 11.49 3.80 -7.12
C ARG A 154 10.02 3.76 -7.51
N LEU A 155 9.66 3.09 -8.61
CA LEU A 155 8.26 2.96 -9.03
C LEU A 155 7.40 2.29 -7.95
N LEU A 156 7.86 1.15 -7.41
CA LEU A 156 7.16 0.44 -6.36
C LEU A 156 7.08 1.27 -5.08
N GLN A 157 8.18 1.92 -4.69
CA GLN A 157 8.21 2.76 -3.51
C GLN A 157 7.24 3.94 -3.63
N GLU A 158 7.22 4.65 -4.76
CA GLU A 158 6.31 5.77 -5.00
C GLU A 158 4.84 5.33 -5.03
N GLY A 159 4.53 4.21 -5.69
CA GLY A 159 3.17 3.65 -5.74
C GLY A 159 2.65 3.29 -4.35
N LEU A 160 3.46 2.59 -3.55
CA LEU A 160 3.08 2.21 -2.19
C LEU A 160 3.01 3.41 -1.23
N ARG A 161 3.87 4.42 -1.39
CA ARG A 161 3.80 5.67 -0.59
C ARG A 161 2.46 6.40 -0.80
N LYS A 162 1.97 6.43 -2.04
CA LYS A 162 0.67 7.04 -2.39
C LYS A 162 -0.53 6.25 -1.86
N ASN A 163 -0.34 4.98 -1.47
CA ASN A 163 -1.41 4.14 -0.97
C ASN A 163 -1.48 4.14 0.58
N PRO A 164 -2.50 4.78 1.20
CA PRO A 164 -2.62 4.83 2.66
C PRO A 164 -2.85 3.43 3.27
N ARG A 165 -3.51 2.51 2.55
CA ARG A 165 -3.73 1.13 3.00
C ARG A 165 -2.43 0.34 3.04
N ALA A 166 -1.54 0.54 2.07
CA ALA A 166 -0.22 -0.09 2.06
C ALA A 166 0.64 0.37 3.26
N ARG A 167 0.65 1.69 3.53
CA ARG A 167 1.36 2.26 4.69
C ARG A 167 0.82 1.72 6.02
N ALA A 168 -0.50 1.71 6.19
CA ALA A 168 -1.14 1.19 7.40
C ALA A 168 -0.89 -0.31 7.60
N SER A 169 -0.95 -1.10 6.52
CA SER A 169 -0.69 -2.55 6.55
C SER A 169 0.75 -2.85 6.96
N LEU A 170 1.72 -2.11 6.41
CA LEU A 170 3.12 -2.26 6.76
C LEU A 170 3.40 -1.86 8.21
N MET A 171 2.80 -0.76 8.71
CA MET A 171 2.99 -0.34 10.11
C MET A 171 2.46 -1.39 11.10
N ARG A 172 1.29 -1.98 10.83
CA ARG A 172 0.73 -3.09 11.63
C ARG A 172 1.64 -4.31 11.59
N ALA A 173 2.02 -4.74 10.37
CA ALA A 173 2.93 -5.86 10.18
C ALA A 173 4.28 -5.66 10.89
N HIS A 174 4.85 -4.46 10.87
CA HIS A 174 6.10 -4.15 11.57
C HIS A 174 6.00 -4.43 13.07
N GLY A 175 4.98 -3.90 13.74
CA GLY A 175 4.82 -4.07 15.18
C GLY A 175 4.51 -5.52 15.60
N GLU A 176 3.87 -6.28 14.71
CA GLU A 176 3.38 -7.62 14.99
C GLU A 176 4.36 -8.75 14.60
N THR A 177 5.16 -8.54 13.55
CA THR A 177 5.95 -9.62 12.93
C THR A 177 7.45 -9.50 13.15
N VAL A 178 7.97 -8.31 13.46
CA VAL A 178 9.41 -8.06 13.64
C VAL A 178 9.69 -7.14 14.83
N GLY A 179 10.84 -7.32 15.49
CA GLY A 179 11.27 -6.41 16.56
C GLY A 179 11.52 -4.98 16.06
N ALA A 180 11.33 -3.99 16.93
CA ALA A 180 11.52 -2.58 16.61
C ALA A 180 12.85 -2.30 15.90
N GLY A 181 12.80 -1.56 14.80
CA GLY A 181 13.98 -1.18 14.00
C GLY A 181 14.43 -2.21 12.96
N ARG A 182 13.85 -3.42 12.93
CA ARG A 182 14.13 -4.43 11.90
C ARG A 182 13.18 -4.28 10.71
N ALA A 183 13.63 -4.62 9.51
CA ALA A 183 12.79 -4.65 8.31
C ALA A 183 12.29 -6.08 8.05
N PRO A 184 10.97 -6.35 7.96
CA PRO A 184 10.50 -7.67 7.60
C PRO A 184 10.93 -8.03 6.18
N LEU A 185 11.45 -9.25 6.00
CA LEU A 185 11.66 -9.85 4.70
C LEU A 185 10.32 -10.42 4.20
N VAL A 186 9.67 -9.70 3.29
CA VAL A 186 8.29 -9.99 2.86
C VAL A 186 8.23 -11.01 1.73
N TRP A 187 9.31 -11.11 0.94
CA TRP A 187 9.42 -12.08 -0.15
C TRP A 187 10.88 -12.46 -0.37
N SER A 188 11.17 -13.75 -0.53
CA SER A 188 12.49 -14.27 -0.93
C SER A 188 12.31 -15.57 -1.71
N GLY A 189 11.87 -15.47 -2.96
CA GLY A 189 11.45 -16.62 -3.77
C GLY A 189 10.01 -17.08 -3.47
N ASP A 190 9.57 -16.98 -2.21
CA ASP A 190 8.19 -17.15 -1.79
C ASP A 190 7.75 -16.01 -0.86
N TRP A 191 6.43 -15.77 -0.83
CA TRP A 191 5.83 -14.79 0.07
C TRP A 191 5.96 -15.25 1.53
N ALA A 192 6.39 -14.34 2.40
CA ALA A 192 6.35 -14.55 3.85
C ALA A 192 4.93 -14.93 4.26
N ARG A 193 4.82 -16.01 5.04
CA ARG A 193 3.53 -16.51 5.54
C ARG A 193 3.43 -16.17 7.01
N VAL A 194 2.35 -15.48 7.37
CA VAL A 194 1.97 -15.21 8.74
C VAL A 194 0.62 -15.88 8.98
N THR A 195 0.57 -16.76 9.97
CA THR A 195 -0.68 -17.41 10.41
C THR A 195 -1.60 -16.36 11.01
N GLY A 196 -2.89 -16.38 10.64
CA GLY A 196 -3.90 -15.50 11.22
C GLY A 196 -4.09 -14.15 10.52
N GLU A 197 -3.40 -13.88 9.41
CA GLU A 197 -3.59 -12.67 8.57
C GLU A 197 -4.65 -12.85 7.46
N GLU A 198 -5.56 -13.82 7.56
CA GLU A 198 -6.73 -13.90 6.67
C GLU A 198 -7.64 -12.68 6.91
N GLY A 199 -7.29 -11.55 6.28
CA GLY A 199 -8.12 -10.35 6.24
C GLY A 199 -7.36 -9.02 6.23
N ASP A 200 -6.15 -8.93 6.81
CA ASP A 200 -5.36 -7.70 6.85
C ASP A 200 -3.95 -7.93 7.45
N GLY A 201 -2.93 -7.14 7.03
CA GLY A 201 -1.50 -7.31 7.45
C GLY A 201 -0.52 -7.38 6.26
N LEU A 202 0.53 -8.21 6.33
CA LEU A 202 1.42 -8.49 5.19
C LEU A 202 0.68 -9.09 3.99
N ALA A 203 -0.44 -9.78 4.20
CA ALA A 203 -1.31 -10.25 3.13
C ALA A 203 -1.83 -9.09 2.23
N GLY A 204 -2.24 -7.97 2.84
CA GLY A 204 -2.66 -6.77 2.10
C GLY A 204 -1.50 -6.03 1.46
N LEU A 205 -0.32 -6.00 2.12
CA LEU A 205 0.90 -5.46 1.53
C LEU A 205 1.32 -6.25 0.29
N ARG A 206 1.28 -7.59 0.35
CA ARG A 206 1.56 -8.48 -0.78
C ARG A 206 0.65 -8.18 -1.96
N GLU A 207 -0.66 -8.10 -1.74
CA GLU A 207 -1.63 -7.79 -2.79
C GLU A 207 -1.28 -6.47 -3.49
N MET A 208 -0.96 -5.45 -2.70
CA MET A 208 -0.56 -4.15 -3.23
C MET A 208 0.76 -4.22 -4.02
N ILE A 209 1.79 -4.90 -3.50
CA ILE A 209 3.06 -5.08 -4.21
C ILE A 209 2.82 -5.80 -5.54
N MET A 210 2.05 -6.89 -5.54
CA MET A 210 1.73 -7.63 -6.76
C MET A 210 1.01 -6.74 -7.77
N MET A 211 0.08 -5.91 -7.32
CA MET A 211 -0.65 -4.98 -8.19
C MET A 211 0.29 -3.96 -8.84
N GLU A 212 1.12 -3.27 -8.05
CA GLU A 212 2.08 -2.28 -8.55
C GLU A 212 3.06 -2.91 -9.55
N VAL A 213 3.57 -4.11 -9.26
CA VAL A 213 4.44 -4.84 -10.18
C VAL A 213 3.68 -5.26 -11.44
N ALA A 214 2.44 -5.73 -11.34
CA ALA A 214 1.63 -6.15 -12.47
C ALA A 214 1.24 -5.00 -13.43
N PHE A 215 1.26 -3.75 -12.97
CA PHE A 215 1.06 -2.58 -13.82
C PHE A 215 2.34 -2.01 -14.44
N ALA A 216 3.53 -2.43 -13.98
CA ALA A 216 4.78 -1.98 -14.55
C ALA A 216 5.03 -2.49 -15.99
N PRO A 217 5.78 -1.76 -16.83
CA PRO A 217 6.14 -2.21 -18.17
C PRO A 217 6.79 -3.60 -18.15
N ALA A 218 6.47 -4.44 -19.15
CA ALA A 218 6.96 -5.82 -19.21
C ALA A 218 8.49 -5.92 -19.20
N ALA A 219 9.19 -4.98 -19.85
CA ALA A 219 10.65 -4.90 -19.84
C ALA A 219 11.19 -4.69 -18.42
N CYS A 220 10.58 -3.78 -17.65
CA CYS A 220 10.98 -3.52 -16.26
C CYS A 220 10.67 -4.71 -15.34
N ARG A 221 9.55 -5.40 -15.56
CA ARG A 221 9.26 -6.63 -14.82
C ARG A 221 10.27 -7.76 -15.05
N ALA A 222 10.83 -7.82 -16.25
CA ALA A 222 11.76 -8.86 -16.66
C ALA A 222 13.21 -8.57 -16.24
N GLU A 223 13.48 -7.39 -15.67
CA GLU A 223 14.82 -6.96 -15.28
C GLU A 223 15.41 -7.91 -14.22
N PRO A 224 16.64 -8.41 -14.43
CA PRO A 224 17.31 -9.28 -13.47
C PRO A 224 17.80 -8.48 -12.27
N MET A 225 17.32 -8.86 -11.09
CA MET A 225 17.70 -8.34 -9.80
C MET A 225 18.65 -9.28 -9.07
N ARG A 226 19.49 -8.71 -8.20
CA ARG A 226 20.40 -9.47 -7.33
C ARG A 226 20.31 -8.98 -5.89
N GLY A 227 20.38 -9.92 -4.95
CA GLY A 227 20.37 -9.61 -3.52
C GLY A 227 19.05 -9.03 -3.05
N LEU A 228 19.12 -8.23 -2.00
CA LEU A 228 17.97 -7.60 -1.36
C LEU A 228 17.65 -6.25 -1.98
N VAL A 229 16.36 -5.94 -2.05
CA VAL A 229 15.84 -4.59 -2.28
C VAL A 229 15.17 -4.13 -1.00
N LEU A 230 15.48 -2.91 -0.55
CA LEU A 230 14.85 -2.27 0.59
C LEU A 230 13.89 -1.17 0.11
N ILE A 231 12.61 -1.32 0.45
CA ILE A 231 11.56 -0.34 0.14
C ILE A 231 11.22 0.45 1.39
N SER A 232 11.28 1.79 1.33
CA SER A 232 10.93 2.67 2.45
C SER A 232 9.66 3.47 2.16
N LEU A 233 8.63 3.30 2.99
CA LEU A 233 7.34 3.98 2.79
C LEU A 233 7.24 5.35 3.46
N ASN A 234 8.18 5.68 4.35
CA ASN A 234 8.31 7.01 4.94
C ASN A 234 9.79 7.39 4.99
N ASP A 235 10.06 8.68 5.16
CA ASP A 235 11.40 9.19 5.41
C ASP A 235 11.55 9.47 6.92
N GLY A 236 12.76 9.27 7.45
CA GLY A 236 13.07 9.54 8.86
C GLY A 236 13.47 8.32 9.70
N PRO A 237 13.96 8.54 10.93
CA PRO A 237 14.40 7.47 11.83
C PRO A 237 13.25 6.54 12.19
N ARG A 238 13.47 5.22 12.10
CA ARG A 238 12.46 4.15 12.29
C ARG A 238 11.34 4.12 11.22
N SER A 239 11.64 4.53 9.99
CA SER A 239 10.66 4.48 8.89
C SER A 239 10.12 3.06 8.67
N ALA A 240 8.84 2.97 8.30
CA ALA A 240 8.21 1.71 7.89
C ALA A 240 8.84 1.26 6.56
N ARG A 241 9.66 0.21 6.62
CA ARG A 241 10.47 -0.29 5.50
C ARG A 241 10.44 -1.81 5.44
N PHE A 242 10.51 -2.40 4.27
CA PHE A 242 10.53 -3.87 4.13
C PHE A 242 11.50 -4.30 3.05
N ALA A 243 11.95 -5.55 3.15
CA ALA A 243 12.89 -6.12 2.22
C ALA A 243 12.22 -7.13 1.28
N LEU A 244 12.73 -7.21 0.06
CA LEU A 244 12.36 -8.16 -0.98
C LEU A 244 13.63 -8.80 -1.55
N GLY A 245 13.50 -10.07 -1.94
CA GLY A 245 14.49 -10.75 -2.75
C GLY A 245 15.53 -11.55 -1.96
N GLY A 246 16.61 -11.85 -2.66
CA GLY A 246 17.67 -12.77 -2.27
C GLY A 246 18.27 -13.41 -3.53
N GLY A 247 19.55 -13.81 -3.48
CA GLY A 247 20.20 -14.47 -4.62
C GLY A 247 20.04 -13.70 -5.95
N ARG A 248 19.45 -14.35 -6.96
CA ARG A 248 19.08 -13.75 -8.26
C ARG A 248 17.58 -13.95 -8.49
N TRP A 249 16.89 -12.92 -8.96
CA TRP A 249 15.44 -12.93 -9.15
C TRP A 249 15.02 -11.88 -10.19
N LYS A 250 13.73 -11.81 -10.53
CA LYS A 250 13.12 -10.77 -11.35
C LYS A 250 11.88 -10.22 -10.68
N TRP A 251 11.48 -9.00 -11.00
CA TRP A 251 10.23 -8.43 -10.51
C TRP A 251 9.00 -9.28 -10.87
N SER A 252 9.00 -9.93 -12.04
CA SER A 252 7.93 -10.85 -12.43
C SER A 252 7.73 -12.02 -11.46
N ASP A 253 8.77 -12.43 -10.72
CA ASP A 253 8.72 -13.61 -9.85
C ASP A 253 7.76 -13.40 -8.66
N LEU A 254 7.56 -12.14 -8.25
CA LEU A 254 6.59 -11.76 -7.20
C LEU A 254 5.15 -12.08 -7.62
N LEU A 255 4.86 -12.12 -8.93
CA LEU A 255 3.51 -12.41 -9.45
C LEU A 255 3.19 -13.91 -9.45
N PHE A 256 4.19 -14.79 -9.46
CA PHE A 256 4.03 -16.24 -9.65
C PHE A 256 4.43 -17.09 -8.44
N ALA A 257 4.86 -16.46 -7.35
CA ALA A 257 5.21 -17.15 -6.11
C ALA A 257 4.06 -18.02 -5.60
N LYS A 258 4.38 -19.11 -4.89
CA LYS A 258 3.43 -20.21 -4.58
C LYS A 258 2.20 -19.75 -3.75
N GLY A 259 2.26 -18.57 -3.13
CA GLY A 259 1.14 -17.92 -2.45
C GLY A 259 0.20 -17.06 -3.32
N ALA A 260 0.53 -16.81 -4.59
CA ALA A 260 -0.29 -16.09 -5.57
C ALA A 260 -1.26 -17.01 -6.31
N ARG A 261 -0.91 -18.28 -6.47
CA ARG A 261 -1.84 -19.31 -6.95
C ARG A 261 -2.72 -19.73 -5.79
N ARG A 262 -3.88 -19.06 -5.65
CA ARG A 262 -5.01 -19.61 -4.89
C ARG A 262 -5.13 -21.10 -5.24
N GLY A 263 -5.16 -21.94 -4.21
CA GLY A 263 -5.33 -23.38 -4.34
C GLY A 263 -6.50 -23.70 -5.26
N GLY A 264 -6.30 -24.72 -6.09
CA GLY A 264 -7.41 -25.38 -6.79
C GLY A 264 -8.36 -26.06 -5.82
#